data_AF-A0A0Q8ICR6-F1
#
_entry.id   AF-A0A0Q8ICR6-F1
#
_cell.length_a   1.000
_cell.length_b   1.000
_cell.length_c   1.000
_cell.angle_alpha   90.00
_cell.angle_beta   90.00
_cell.angle_gamma   90.00
#
_symmetry.space_group_name_H-M   'P 1'
#
loop_
_entity.id
_entity.type
_entity.pdbx_description
1 polymer ?
#
loop_
_entity_poly.entity_id
_entity_poly.type
_entity_poly.pdbx_seq_one_letter_code
_entity_poly.pdbx_strand_id
1 'polypeptide(L)'
;MHDKAKEVSFLVDNFDIPAVKAAEVVSNDEAEIAELSARQLKNERERDPFVPESKVPVSPEEHAIKDNGGLQKTVLHKSNKAGNAGP
;
A
#
# COMPACT_ATOMS: atom_id res chain seq x y z
N MET A 1 -8.44 -32.18 8.94
CA MET A 1 -8.67 -30.77 9.31
C MET A 1 -8.25 -29.97 8.10
N HIS A 2 -9.20 -29.41 7.35
CA HIS A 2 -8.88 -28.58 6.18
C HIS A 2 -8.25 -27.27 6.65
N ASP A 3 -7.13 -26.89 6.05
CA ASP A 3 -6.41 -25.67 6.41
C ASP A 3 -7.05 -24.49 5.68
N LYS A 4 -8.05 -23.88 6.33
CA LYS A 4 -8.84 -22.77 5.78
C LYS A 4 -7.97 -21.62 5.26
N ALA A 5 -6.82 -21.37 5.88
CA ALA A 5 -5.90 -20.33 5.43
C ALA A 5 -5.32 -20.62 4.03
N LYS A 6 -5.04 -21.90 3.72
CA LYS A 6 -4.56 -22.30 2.39
C LYS A 6 -5.66 -22.19 1.33
N GLU A 7 -6.89 -22.51 1.70
CA GLU A 7 -8.04 -22.38 0.80
C GLU A 7 -8.32 -20.92 0.45
N VAL A 8 -8.24 -20.01 1.44
CA VAL A 8 -8.32 -18.56 1.18
C VAL A 8 -7.19 -18.10 0.24
N SER A 9 -5.94 -18.50 0.50
CA SER A 9 -4.83 -18.12 -0.39
C SER A 9 -5.01 -18.68 -1.81
N PHE A 10 -5.54 -19.89 -1.95
CA PHE A 10 -5.81 -20.50 -3.25
C PHE A 10 -6.86 -19.71 -4.04
N LEU A 11 -7.95 -19.30 -3.38
CA LEU A 11 -9.01 -18.50 -3.99
C LEU A 11 -8.51 -17.12 -4.43
N VAL A 12 -7.65 -16.48 -3.64
CA VAL A 12 -7.06 -15.19 -4.00
C VAL A 12 -6.10 -15.36 -5.18
N ASP A 13 -5.12 -16.25 -5.07
CA ASP A 13 -4.04 -16.40 -6.06
C ASP A 13 -4.52 -16.96 -7.42
N ASN A 14 -5.58 -17.78 -7.46
CA ASN A 14 -6.04 -18.44 -8.71
C ASN A 14 -7.26 -17.79 -9.34
N PHE A 15 -8.05 -17.04 -8.57
CA PHE A 15 -9.32 -16.48 -9.05
C PHE A 15 -9.41 -14.96 -8.86
N ASP A 16 -8.34 -14.30 -8.39
CA ASP A 16 -8.30 -12.85 -8.11
C ASP A 16 -9.47 -12.38 -7.22
N ILE A 17 -9.93 -13.25 -6.33
CA ILE A 17 -11.01 -12.92 -5.40
C ILE A 17 -10.40 -12.09 -4.26
N PRO A 18 -11.01 -10.95 -3.87
CA PRO A 18 -10.56 -10.21 -2.69
C PRO A 18 -10.54 -11.08 -1.44
N ALA A 19 -9.48 -10.98 -0.62
CA ALA A 19 -9.26 -11.83 0.55
C ALA A 19 -10.47 -11.89 1.52
N VAL A 20 -11.23 -10.79 1.66
CA VAL A 20 -12.46 -10.74 2.47
C VAL A 20 -13.53 -11.68 1.92
N LYS A 21 -13.79 -11.62 0.61
CA LYS A 21 -14.79 -12.49 -0.05
C LYS A 21 -14.34 -13.95 -0.07
N ALA A 22 -13.05 -14.19 -0.25
CA ALA A 22 -12.51 -15.55 -0.17
C ALA A 22 -12.69 -16.14 1.25
N ALA A 23 -12.47 -15.32 2.30
CA ALA A 23 -12.69 -15.73 3.67
C ALA A 23 -14.18 -15.99 3.99
N GLU A 24 -15.10 -15.17 3.47
CA GLU A 24 -16.56 -15.38 3.56
C GLU A 24 -17.04 -16.69 2.89
N VAL A 25 -16.35 -17.15 1.84
CA VAL A 25 -16.67 -18.44 1.20
C VAL A 25 -16.20 -19.63 2.05
N VAL A 26 -15.10 -19.46 2.77
CA VAL A 26 -14.46 -20.55 3.55
C VAL A 26 -15.00 -20.64 4.98
N SER A 27 -15.45 -19.53 5.56
CA SER A 27 -16.06 -19.50 6.89
C SER A 27 -17.29 -18.62 6.95
N ASN A 28 -18.23 -18.97 7.84
CA ASN A 28 -19.43 -18.21 8.13
C ASN A 28 -19.32 -17.41 9.45
N ASP A 29 -18.21 -17.53 10.18
CA ASP A 29 -17.98 -16.80 11.42
C ASP A 29 -17.26 -15.48 11.13
N GLU A 30 -17.88 -14.36 11.49
CA GLU A 30 -17.36 -13.01 11.29
C GLU A 30 -15.97 -12.81 11.92
N ALA A 31 -15.73 -13.41 13.09
CA ALA A 31 -14.43 -13.30 13.76
C ALA A 31 -13.32 -14.03 13.00
N GLU A 32 -13.63 -15.21 12.48
CA GLU A 32 -12.69 -16.02 11.71
C GLU A 32 -12.43 -15.43 10.32
N ILE A 33 -13.44 -14.82 9.68
CA ILE A 33 -13.30 -14.11 8.41
C ILE A 33 -12.32 -12.94 8.53
N ALA A 34 -12.45 -12.15 9.60
CA ALA A 34 -11.55 -11.03 9.87
C ALA A 34 -10.10 -11.50 10.10
N GLU A 35 -9.91 -12.60 10.83
CA GLU A 35 -8.58 -13.17 11.09
C GLU A 35 -7.93 -13.70 9.80
N LEU A 36 -8.67 -14.50 9.02
CA LEU A 36 -8.15 -15.10 7.78
C LEU A 36 -7.82 -14.04 6.72
N SER A 37 -8.69 -13.04 6.55
CA SER A 37 -8.46 -11.95 5.59
C SER A 37 -7.28 -11.06 6.00
N ALA A 38 -7.17 -10.70 7.28
CA ALA A 38 -6.05 -9.91 7.78
C ALA A 38 -4.71 -10.65 7.63
N ARG A 39 -4.70 -11.96 7.88
CA ARG A 39 -3.52 -12.81 7.70
C ARG A 39 -3.08 -12.85 6.24
N GLN A 40 -4.01 -13.00 5.31
CA GLN A 40 -3.71 -13.03 3.88
C GLN A 40 -3.15 -11.67 3.40
N LEU A 41 -3.79 -10.57 3.79
CA LEU A 41 -3.32 -9.22 3.44
C LEU A 41 -1.91 -8.94 3.96
N LYS A 42 -1.58 -9.44 5.16
CA LYS A 42 -0.24 -9.35 5.72
C LYS A 42 0.77 -10.14 4.90
N ASN A 43 0.44 -11.37 4.49
CA ASN A 43 1.33 -12.19 3.66
C ASN A 43 1.57 -11.56 2.29
N GLU A 44 0.54 -10.96 1.66
CA GLU A 44 0.68 -10.24 0.40
C GLU A 44 1.61 -9.03 0.54
N ARG A 45 1.45 -8.26 1.63
CA ARG A 45 2.32 -7.12 1.93
C ARG A 45 3.78 -7.53 2.19
N GLU A 46 4.02 -8.68 2.78
CA GLU A 46 5.37 -9.24 2.98
C GLU A 46 5.99 -9.76 1.68
N ARG A 47 5.17 -10.20 0.71
CA ARG A 47 5.62 -10.61 -0.62
C ARG A 47 5.91 -9.43 -1.55
N ASP A 48 5.35 -8.25 -1.27
CA ASP A 48 5.52 -7.07 -2.11
C ASP A 48 6.99 -6.60 -2.11
N PRO A 49 7.71 -6.67 -3.25
CA PRO A 49 9.10 -6.18 -3.32
C PRO A 49 9.20 -4.66 -3.19
N PHE A 50 8.10 -3.92 -3.35
CA PHE A 50 8.02 -2.47 -3.21
C PHE A 50 7.60 -2.04 -1.80
N VAL A 51 8.12 -2.72 -0.78
CA VAL A 51 7.92 -2.38 0.63
C VAL A 51 8.14 -0.86 0.83
N PRO A 52 7.30 -0.16 1.60
CA PRO A 52 7.41 1.29 1.84
C PRO A 52 8.73 1.75 2.49
N GLU A 53 9.56 0.81 2.96
CA GLU A 53 10.93 1.07 3.41
C GLU A 53 11.95 1.18 2.27
N SER A 54 11.52 0.98 1.02
CA SER A 54 12.28 1.44 -0.15
C SER A 54 12.49 2.95 0.00
N LYS A 55 13.71 3.32 0.40
CA LYS A 55 14.10 4.71 0.56
C LYS A 55 13.93 5.37 -0.80
N VAL A 56 12.83 6.10 -0.99
CA VAL A 56 12.71 7.05 -2.08
C VAL A 56 13.95 7.94 -1.96
N PRO A 57 14.83 8.02 -2.98
CA PRO A 57 16.00 8.86 -2.89
C PRO A 57 15.53 10.30 -2.59
N VAL A 58 15.83 10.77 -1.38
CA VAL A 58 15.42 12.08 -0.87
C VAL A 58 16.34 13.19 -1.38
N SER A 59 17.03 13.01 -2.51
CA SER A 59 18.04 13.98 -2.95
C SER A 59 17.44 14.99 -3.93
N PRO A 60 17.11 16.22 -3.51
CA PRO A 60 16.88 17.32 -4.44
C PRO A 60 18.17 17.77 -5.15
N GLU A 61 19.34 17.25 -4.77
CA GLU A 61 20.63 17.71 -5.29
C GLU A 61 20.87 17.29 -6.74
N GLU A 62 20.23 16.23 -7.25
CA GLU A 62 20.37 15.80 -8.65
C GLU A 62 19.70 16.76 -9.65
N HIS A 63 18.93 17.74 -9.18
CA HIS A 63 18.25 18.72 -10.03
C HIS A 63 18.91 20.12 -10.01
N ALA A 64 19.96 20.32 -9.22
CA ALA A 64 20.67 21.59 -9.17
C ALA A 64 21.69 21.70 -10.31
N ILE A 65 21.19 21.89 -11.54
CA ILE A 65 22.05 22.28 -12.66
C ILE A 65 22.47 23.73 -12.41
N LYS A 66 23.76 23.93 -12.10
CA LYS A 66 24.34 25.23 -11.72
C LYS A 66 24.13 26.33 -12.78
N ASP A 67 23.87 25.93 -14.02
CA ASP A 67 23.70 26.83 -15.16
C ASP A 67 22.73 26.21 -16.19
N ASN A 68 21.42 26.31 -15.96
CA ASN A 68 20.43 25.68 -16.86
C ASN A 68 20.07 26.53 -18.11
N GLY A 69 20.71 27.69 -18.30
CA GLY A 69 20.46 28.55 -19.46
C GLY A 69 19.01 29.08 -19.57
N GLY A 70 18.24 29.05 -18.48
CA GLY A 70 16.84 29.49 -18.44
C GLY A 70 15.82 28.44 -18.92
N LEU A 71 16.24 27.19 -19.14
CA LEU A 71 15.39 26.10 -19.61
C LEU A 71 14.47 25.50 -18.53
N GLN A 72 14.79 25.60 -17.24
CA GLN A 72 13.89 25.12 -16.18
C GLN A 72 13.29 26.28 -15.40
N LYS A 73 11.96 26.24 -15.25
CA LYS A 73 11.22 27.17 -14.41
C LYS A 73 11.40 26.78 -12.95
N THR A 74 11.68 27.76 -12.09
CA THR A 74 11.72 27.54 -10.64
C THR A 74 10.33 27.16 -10.13
N VAL A 75 10.25 26.08 -9.36
CA VAL A 75 8.99 25.68 -8.71
C VAL A 75 8.77 26.62 -7.53
N LEU A 76 7.77 27.50 -7.64
CA LEU A 76 7.34 28.36 -6.53
C LEU A 76 6.55 27.52 -5.52
N HIS A 77 7.19 27.14 -4.43
CA HIS A 77 6.48 26.54 -3.29
C HIS A 77 5.69 27.63 -2.58
N LYS A 78 4.39 27.71 -2.86
CA LYS A 78 3.47 28.50 -2.05
C LYS A 78 3.29 27.78 -0.72
N SER A 79 3.72 28.40 0.37
CA SER A 79 3.42 27.90 1.71
C SER A 79 1.90 27.81 1.84
N ASN A 80 1.39 26.60 2.07
CA ASN A 80 -0.01 26.43 2.43
C ASN A 80 -0.19 27.18 3.76
N LYS A 81 -0.93 28.30 3.72
CA LYS A 81 -1.41 28.94 4.95
C LYS A 81 -2.12 27.84 5.72
N ALA A 82 -1.66 27.57 6.95
CA ALA A 82 -2.35 26.72 7.89
C ALA A 82 -3.82 27.15 7.90
N GLY A 83 -4.71 26.28 7.43
CA GLY A 83 -6.14 26.47 7.60
C GLY A 83 -6.36 26.60 9.10
N ASN A 84 -7.00 27.69 9.51
CA ASN A 84 -7.59 27.82 10.83
C ASN A 84 -8.50 26.60 11.05
N ALA A 85 -7.98 25.57 11.70
CA ALA A 85 -8.80 24.71 12.53
C ALA A 85 -9.24 25.60 13.70
N GLY A 86 -10.50 26.05 13.65
CA GLY A 86 -11.14 26.69 14.81
C GLY A 86 -11.33 25.68 15.95
N PRO A 87 -11.69 26.16 17.15
CA PRO A 87 -12.09 25.30 18.26
C PRO A 87 -13.35 24.50 17.94
#